data_AF-A0A0K2UAL6-F1
#
_entry.id   AF-A0A0K2UAL6-F1
#
_cell.length_a   1.000
_cell.length_b   1.000
_cell.length_c   1.000
_cell.angle_alpha   90.00
_cell.angle_beta   90.00
_cell.angle_gamma   90.00
#
_symmetry.space_group_name_H-M   'P 1'
#
loop_
_entity.id
_entity.type
_entity.pdbx_description
1 polymer ?
#
loop_
_entity_poly.entity_id
_entity_poly.type
_entity_poly.pdbx_seq_one_letter_code
_entity_poly.pdbx_strand_id
1 'polypeptide(L)'
;MADVGSILSERLMAAAQVVEEQLDAEMNKLEKLDEDDLEAIRRQRLANLEKAQAKKREWLKQGHGEYQEISEEKEFFNVTKKSENVVCQFYREETFRCKIF
;
A
#
# COMPACT_ATOMS: atom_id res chain seq x y z
N MET A 1 -28.20 -0.83 -40.81
CA MET A 1 -27.49 -0.23 -39.67
C MET A 1 -26.76 -1.35 -38.98
N ALA A 2 -25.43 -1.27 -38.87
CA ALA A 2 -24.68 -2.26 -38.10
C ALA A 2 -25.20 -2.21 -36.65
N ASP A 3 -25.54 -3.36 -36.10
CA ASP A 3 -26.08 -3.48 -34.76
C ASP A 3 -25.00 -3.07 -33.75
N VAL A 4 -25.23 -1.98 -33.02
CA VAL A 4 -24.26 -1.44 -32.05
C VAL A 4 -23.93 -2.50 -30.98
N GLY A 5 -24.86 -3.42 -30.70
CA GLY A 5 -24.63 -4.57 -29.84
C GLY A 5 -23.57 -5.54 -30.38
N SER A 6 -23.53 -5.80 -31.69
CA SER A 6 -22.57 -6.73 -32.28
C SER A 6 -21.14 -6.18 -32.24
N ILE A 7 -20.97 -4.88 -32.54
CA ILE A 7 -19.67 -4.20 -32.49
C ILE A 7 -19.13 -4.16 -31.05
N LEU A 8 -19.99 -3.90 -30.06
CA LEU A 8 -19.60 -3.91 -28.65
C LEU A 8 -19.19 -5.32 -28.19
N SER A 9 -19.93 -6.35 -28.60
CA SER A 9 -19.62 -7.75 -28.30
C SER A 9 -18.28 -8.18 -28.89
N GLU A 10 -17.96 -7.79 -30.13
CA GLU A 10 -16.67 -8.09 -30.77
C GLU A 10 -15.50 -7.42 -30.03
N ARG A 11 -15.67 -6.16 -29.62
CA ARG A 11 -14.65 -5.44 -28.83
C ARG A 11 -14.43 -6.06 -27.47
N LEU A 12 -15.51 -6.50 -26.82
CA LEU A 12 -15.44 -7.19 -25.53
C LEU A 12 -14.74 -8.56 -25.67
N MET A 13 -15.05 -9.33 -26.71
CA MET A 13 -14.37 -10.59 -27.01
C MET A 13 -12.88 -10.38 -27.28
N ALA A 14 -12.51 -9.37 -28.09
CA ALA A 14 -11.12 -9.06 -28.35
C ALA A 14 -10.37 -8.65 -27.07
N ALA A 15 -11.00 -7.87 -26.19
CA ALA A 15 -10.42 -7.52 -24.89
C ALA A 15 -10.24 -8.76 -23.99
N ALA A 16 -11.21 -9.66 -23.97
CA ALA A 16 -11.11 -10.91 -23.22
C ALA A 16 -9.97 -11.81 -23.72
N GLN A 17 -9.81 -11.94 -25.04
CA GLN A 17 -8.71 -12.70 -25.65
C GLN A 17 -7.34 -12.14 -25.26
N VAL A 18 -7.17 -10.82 -25.27
CA VAL A 18 -5.90 -10.18 -24.85
C VAL A 18 -5.60 -10.47 -23.39
N VAL A 19 -6.61 -10.48 -22.52
CA VAL A 19 -6.43 -10.81 -21.09
C VAL A 19 -6.09 -12.29 -20.91
N GLU A 20 -6.73 -13.18 -21.67
CA GLU A 20 -6.43 -14.62 -21.66
C GLU A 20 -4.99 -14.90 -22.11
N GLU A 21 -4.54 -14.30 -23.21
CA GLU A 21 -3.16 -14.42 -23.70
C GLU A 21 -2.13 -13.93 -22.67
N GLN A 22 -2.43 -12.82 -21.96
CA GLN A 22 -1.58 -12.33 -20.88
C GLN A 22 -1.50 -13.31 -19.71
N LEU A 23 -2.64 -13.90 -19.33
CA LEU A 23 -2.70 -14.88 -18.26
C LEU A 23 -1.93 -16.15 -18.61
N ASP A 24 -2.09 -16.67 -19.84
CA ASP A 24 -1.35 -17.82 -20.33
C ASP A 24 0.16 -17.57 -20.36
N ALA A 25 0.58 -16.35 -20.74
CA ALA A 25 1.98 -15.96 -20.71
C ALA A 25 2.55 -15.94 -19.28
N GLU A 26 1.79 -15.42 -18.31
CA GLU A 26 2.17 -15.46 -16.89
C GLU A 26 2.23 -16.88 -16.34
N MET A 27 1.26 -17.74 -16.68
CA MET A 27 1.27 -19.16 -16.28
C MET A 27 2.50 -19.89 -16.83
N ASN A 28 2.79 -19.72 -18.13
CA ASN A 28 3.99 -20.29 -18.75
C ASN A 28 5.28 -19.81 -18.11
N LYS A 29 5.34 -18.55 -17.65
CA LYS A 29 6.49 -18.02 -16.93
C LYS A 29 6.63 -18.69 -15.57
N LEU A 30 5.55 -18.87 -14.82
CA LEU A 30 5.56 -19.51 -13.50
C LEU A 30 5.99 -20.99 -13.60
N GLU A 31 5.53 -21.71 -14.61
CA GLU A 31 5.92 -23.12 -14.84
C GLU A 31 7.41 -23.30 -15.17
N LYS A 32 8.04 -22.25 -15.71
CA LYS A 32 9.45 -22.26 -16.13
C LYS A 32 10.40 -21.66 -15.09
N LEU A 33 9.90 -21.29 -13.91
CA LEU A 33 10.75 -20.80 -12.82
C LEU A 33 11.73 -21.90 -12.40
N ASP A 34 13.01 -21.57 -12.39
CA ASP A 34 14.07 -22.46 -11.92
C ASP A 34 14.48 -22.18 -10.46
N GLU A 35 15.46 -22.94 -9.97
CA GLU A 35 15.93 -22.83 -8.59
C GLU A 35 16.57 -21.46 -8.29
N ASP A 36 17.27 -20.88 -9.26
CA ASP A 36 17.93 -19.58 -9.11
C ASP A 36 16.90 -18.44 -9.05
N ASP A 37 15.86 -18.50 -9.88
CA ASP A 37 14.73 -17.56 -9.84
C ASP A 37 14.01 -17.60 -8.49
N LEU A 38 13.75 -18.80 -7.96
CA LEU A 38 13.09 -18.97 -6.66
C LEU A 38 13.95 -18.45 -5.51
N GLU A 39 15.26 -18.67 -5.56
CA GLU A 39 16.20 -18.14 -4.57
C GLU A 39 16.29 -16.60 -4.66
N ALA A 40 16.26 -16.02 -5.87
CA ALA A 40 16.18 -14.58 -6.04
C ALA A 40 14.91 -13.98 -5.41
N ILE A 41 13.74 -14.59 -5.64
CA ILE A 41 12.47 -14.19 -5.02
C ILE A 41 12.58 -14.28 -3.49
N ARG A 42 13.16 -15.37 -2.96
CA ARG A 42 13.36 -15.55 -1.51
C ARG A 42 14.22 -14.43 -0.93
N ARG A 43 15.36 -14.13 -1.55
CA ARG A 43 16.26 -13.04 -1.12
C ARG A 43 15.58 -11.68 -1.16
N GLN A 44 14.82 -11.40 -2.20
CA GLN A 44 14.06 -10.16 -2.31
C GLN A 44 13.02 -10.03 -1.19
N ARG A 45 12.27 -11.09 -0.91
CA ARG A 45 11.28 -11.12 0.19
C ARG A 45 11.95 -10.90 1.55
N LEU A 46 13.09 -11.56 1.80
CA LEU A 46 13.83 -11.39 3.04
C LEU A 46 14.32 -9.95 3.21
N ALA A 47 14.93 -9.37 2.17
CA ALA A 47 15.38 -7.98 2.18
C ALA A 47 14.22 -7.00 2.41
N ASN A 48 13.05 -7.26 1.85
CA ASN A 48 11.86 -6.44 2.06
C ASN A 48 11.36 -6.54 3.52
N LEU A 49 11.36 -7.73 4.11
CA LEU A 49 11.00 -7.93 5.52
C LEU A 49 11.99 -7.23 6.46
N GLU A 50 13.29 -7.34 6.20
CA GLU A 50 14.32 -6.63 6.97
C GLU A 50 14.16 -5.12 6.90
N LYS A 51 13.91 -4.57 5.71
CA LYS A 51 13.62 -3.14 5.52
C LYS A 51 12.36 -2.71 6.26
N ALA A 52 11.28 -3.49 6.16
CA ALA A 52 10.03 -3.20 6.86
C ALA A 52 10.22 -3.21 8.39
N GLN A 53 10.97 -4.18 8.92
CA GLN A 53 11.27 -4.27 10.35
C GLN A 53 12.16 -3.10 10.80
N ALA A 54 13.15 -2.70 10.00
CA ALA A 54 13.97 -1.53 10.28
C ALA A 54 13.12 -0.25 10.31
N LYS A 55 12.23 -0.05 9.33
CA LYS A 55 11.30 1.10 9.29
C LYS A 55 10.37 1.10 10.50
N LYS A 56 9.83 -0.06 10.89
CA LYS A 56 8.99 -0.21 12.09
C LYS A 56 9.75 0.17 13.37
N ARG A 57 11.00 -0.27 13.53
CA ARG A 57 11.84 0.13 14.69
C ARG A 57 12.10 1.62 14.73
N GLU A 58 12.33 2.24 13.57
CA GLU A 58 12.51 3.68 13.47
C GLU A 58 11.24 4.46 13.85
N TRP A 59 10.09 4.04 13.34
CA TRP A 59 8.79 4.60 13.72
C TRP A 59 8.53 4.49 15.23
N LEU A 60 8.81 3.33 15.83
CA LEU A 60 8.69 3.17 17.29
C LEU A 60 9.60 4.14 18.05
N LYS A 61 10.85 4.35 17.61
CA LYS A 61 11.75 5.34 18.22
C LYS A 61 11.26 6.78 18.07
N GLN A 62 10.48 7.05 17.02
CA GLN A 62 9.85 8.36 16.79
C GLN A 62 8.53 8.52 17.55
N GLY A 63 8.10 7.54 18.35
CA GLY A 63 6.85 7.60 19.13
C GLY A 63 5.59 7.14 18.39
N HIS A 64 5.74 6.46 17.24
CA HIS A 64 4.57 5.93 16.52
C HIS A 64 3.90 4.83 17.32
N GLY A 65 2.56 4.87 17.38
CA GLY A 65 1.75 3.91 18.13
C GLY A 65 1.38 4.38 19.54
N GLU A 66 1.83 5.57 19.93
CA GLU A 66 1.46 6.21 21.20
C GLU A 66 0.54 7.42 20.96
N TYR A 67 -0.31 7.72 21.94
CA TYR A 67 -1.11 8.95 21.96
C TYR A 67 -0.33 10.01 22.74
N GLN A 68 -0.03 11.13 22.09
CA GLN A 68 0.65 12.26 22.72
C GLN A 68 -0.20 13.52 22.54
N GLU A 69 -0.41 14.25 23.63
CA GLU A 69 -1.04 15.56 23.60
C GLU A 69 0.02 16.65 23.42
N ILE A 70 -0.23 17.56 22.49
CA ILE A 70 0.67 18.66 22.14
C ILE A 70 -0.08 19.98 22.31
N SER A 71 0.37 20.80 23.26
CA SER A 71 -0.26 22.09 23.56
C SER A 71 0.33 23.24 22.75
N GLU A 72 1.53 23.06 22.18
CA GLU A 72 2.25 24.12 21.46
C GLU A 72 2.33 23.87 19.94
N GLU A 73 2.01 24.91 19.15
CA GLU A 73 2.09 24.87 17.68
C GLU A 73 3.49 24.50 17.18
N LYS A 74 4.54 24.99 17.82
CA LYS A 74 5.93 24.72 17.43
C LYS A 74 6.27 23.23 17.56
N GLU A 75 5.76 22.57 18.59
CA GLU A 75 5.98 21.15 18.82
C GLU A 75 5.23 20.30 17.79
N PHE A 76 4.01 20.70 17.42
CA PHE A 76 3.25 20.06 16.34
C PHE A 76 4.04 20.04 15.01
N PHE A 77 4.68 21.15 14.64
CA PHE A 77 5.53 21.19 13.44
C PHE A 77 6.80 20.36 13.56
N ASN A 78 7.35 20.19 14.76
CA ASN A 78 8.51 19.32 14.96
C ASN A 78 8.14 17.85 14.76
N VAL A 79 6.96 17.43 15.22
CA VAL A 79 6.45 16.06 15.03
C VAL A 79 6.19 15.78 13.55
N THR A 80 5.44 16.65 12.88
CA THR A 80 5.09 16.47 11.46
C THR A 80 6.29 16.54 10.51
N LYS A 81 7.38 17.21 10.90
CA LYS A 81 8.64 17.20 10.13
C LYS A 81 9.48 15.93 10.32
N LYS A 82 9.37 15.27 11.47
CA LYS A 82 10.15 14.06 11.78
C LYS A 82 9.54 12.80 11.19
N SER A 83 8.23 12.82 10.92
CA SER A 83 7.49 11.64 10.49
C SER A 83 6.63 11.93 9.27
N GLU A 84 6.72 11.06 8.26
CA GLU A 84 5.95 11.14 7.02
C GLU A 84 4.44 10.91 7.24
N ASN A 85 4.09 10.06 8.21
CA ASN A 85 2.71 9.71 8.54
C ASN A 85 2.40 10.19 9.95
N VAL A 86 1.37 11.02 10.09
CA VAL A 86 0.87 11.53 11.38
C VAL A 86 -0.65 11.53 11.34
N VAL A 87 -1.27 11.02 12.40
CA VAL A 87 -2.70 11.19 12.66
C VAL A 87 -2.82 12.22 13.77
N CYS A 88 -3.43 13.36 13.47
CA CYS A 88 -3.59 14.46 14.42
C CYS A 88 -5.07 14.71 14.69
N GLN A 89 -5.43 14.72 15.98
CA GLN A 89 -6.77 15.05 16.46
C GLN A 89 -6.74 16.46 17.06
N PHE A 90 -7.27 17.44 16.34
CA PHE A 90 -7.55 18.75 16.91
C PHE A 90 -8.85 18.68 17.69
N TYR A 91 -8.82 19.05 18.97
CA TYR A 91 -9.98 18.90 19.83
C TYR A 91 -10.14 20.06 20.82
N ARG A 92 -11.31 20.11 21.46
CA ARG A 92 -11.61 21.01 22.57
C ARG A 92 -12.20 20.18 23.70
N GLU A 93 -11.66 20.33 24.91
CA GLU A 93 -12.03 19.52 26.06
C GLU A 93 -13.53 19.62 26.42
N GLU A 94 -14.12 20.78 26.19
CA GLU A 94 -15.53 21.08 26.45
C GLU A 94 -16.50 20.36 25.49
N THR A 95 -16.01 19.90 24.32
CA THR A 95 -16.86 19.28 23.31
C THR A 95 -16.98 17.78 23.56
N PHE A 96 -18.14 17.33 24.05
CA PHE A 96 -18.39 15.91 24.37
C PHE A 96 -18.00 14.94 23.24
N ARG A 97 -18.28 15.29 21.98
CA ARG A 97 -17.94 14.44 20.83
C ARG A 97 -16.44 14.21 20.66
N CYS A 98 -15.60 15.11 21.16
CA CYS A 98 -14.16 14.95 21.13
C CYS A 98 -13.64 13.91 22.13
N LYS A 99 -14.45 13.48 23.11
CA LYS A 99 -14.08 12.45 24.11
C LYS A 99 -14.30 11.02 23.63
N ILE A 100 -14.85 10.85 22.42
CA ILE A 100 -15.17 9.55 21.84
C ILE A 100 -13.91 8.89 21.24
N PHE A 101 -12.93 9.71 20.85
CA PHE A 101 -11.64 9.33 20.31
C PHE A 101 -10.54 9.88 21.20
#